data_AF-A0A515KHZ4-F1
#
_entry.id   AF-A0A515KHZ4-F1
#
_cell.length_a   1.000
_cell.length_b   1.000
_cell.length_c   1.000
_cell.angle_alpha   90.00
_cell.angle_beta   90.00
_cell.angle_gamma   90.00
#
_symmetry.space_group_name_H-M   'P 1'
#
loop_
_entity.id
_entity.type
_entity.pdbx_description
1 polymer ?
#
loop_
_entity_poly.entity_id
_entity_poly.type
_entity_poly.pdbx_seq_one_letter_code
_entity_poly.pdbx_strand_id
1 'polypeptide(L)'
;MTTLWDVGHLQDAARERQERMLQQQREADWAAAQCEVDRQICDANRGALYCPSRKCRRARRCLWRAPICAPLLLFQVSPARDRELTEQVYTQMQLTRRAAVTGRGGAS
;
A
#
# COMPACT_ATOMS: atom_id res chain seq x y z
N MET A 1 3.87 45.35 2.17
CA MET A 1 4.57 44.99 3.42
C MET A 1 3.83 43.81 4.03
N THR A 2 4.34 42.60 3.85
CA THR A 2 3.82 41.39 4.52
C THR A 2 4.27 41.44 5.96
N THR A 3 3.34 41.42 6.92
CA THR A 3 3.71 41.44 8.33
C THR A 3 4.32 40.09 8.71
N LEU A 4 5.24 40.06 9.68
CA LEU A 4 5.85 38.80 10.18
C LEU A 4 4.80 37.74 10.56
N TRP A 5 3.59 38.19 10.94
CA TRP A 5 2.42 37.36 11.22
C TRP A 5 1.92 36.58 9.99
N ASP A 6 1.90 37.22 8.81
CA ASP A 6 1.48 36.60 7.56
C ASP A 6 2.47 35.52 7.11
N VAL A 7 3.77 35.73 7.34
CA VAL A 7 4.81 34.77 6.96
C VAL A 7 4.74 33.51 7.84
N GLY A 8 4.55 33.68 9.16
CA GLY A 8 4.37 32.56 10.09
C GLY A 8 3.13 31.72 9.74
N HIS A 9 2.00 32.38 9.50
CA HIS A 9 0.76 31.70 9.12
C HIS A 9 0.88 30.94 7.79
N LEU A 10 1.57 31.51 6.79
CA LEU A 10 1.82 30.83 5.51
C LEU A 10 2.74 29.60 5.66
N GLN A 11 3.74 29.67 6.54
CA GLN A 11 4.61 28.55 6.85
C GLN A 11 3.86 27.42 7.58
N ASP A 12 3.02 27.77 8.54
CA ASP A 12 2.18 26.81 9.26
C ASP A 12 1.17 26.14 8.32
N ALA A 13 0.49 26.91 7.47
CA ALA A 13 -0.43 26.37 6.47
C ALA A 13 0.29 25.44 5.45
N ALA A 14 1.52 25.78 5.06
CA ALA A 14 2.32 24.93 4.19
C ALA A 14 2.73 23.62 4.88
N ARG A 15 3.13 23.68 6.16
CA ARG A 15 3.47 22.51 6.97
C ARG A 15 2.27 21.57 7.14
N GLU A 16 1.11 22.10 7.52
CA GLU A 16 -0.12 21.32 7.65
C GLU A 16 -0.55 20.66 6.33
N ARG A 17 -0.34 21.36 5.20
CA ARG A 17 -0.64 20.79 3.89
C ARG A 17 0.30 19.63 3.57
N GLN A 18 1.58 19.80 3.85
CA GLN A 18 2.59 18.75 3.65
C GLN A 18 2.30 17.53 4.53
N GLU A 19 1.97 17.74 5.81
CA GLU A 19 1.61 16.66 6.74
C GLU A 19 0.38 15.88 6.25
N ARG A 20 -0.66 16.58 5.76
CA ARG A 20 -1.83 15.94 5.17
C ARG A 20 -1.50 15.09 3.94
N MET A 21 -0.66 15.60 3.03
CA MET A 21 -0.23 14.82 1.86
C MET A 21 0.56 13.57 2.26
N LEU A 22 1.48 13.70 3.22
CA LEU A 22 2.26 12.57 3.73
C LEU A 22 1.36 11.53 4.39
N GLN A 23 0.34 11.95 5.13
CA GLN A 23 -0.62 11.05 5.75
C GLN A 23 -1.44 10.29 4.70
N GLN A 24 -1.98 11.00 3.69
CA GLN A 24 -2.69 10.36 2.57
C GLN A 24 -1.80 9.36 1.83
N GLN A 25 -0.54 9.70 1.63
CA GLN A 25 0.42 8.79 1.00
C GLN A 25 0.63 7.53 1.86
N ARG A 26 0.80 7.67 3.18
CA ARG A 26 0.95 6.51 4.09
C ARG A 26 -0.28 5.60 4.05
N GLU A 27 -1.48 6.18 4.03
CA GLU A 27 -2.74 5.41 3.93
C GLU A 27 -2.85 4.65 2.60
N ALA A 28 -2.54 5.32 1.49
CA ALA A 28 -2.53 4.68 0.18
C ALA A 28 -1.48 3.57 0.08
N ASP A 29 -0.30 3.79 0.66
CA ASP A 29 0.78 2.81 0.70
C ASP A 29 0.42 1.60 1.55
N TRP A 30 -0.22 1.82 2.69
CA TRP A 30 -0.72 0.75 3.54
C TRP A 30 -1.77 -0.10 2.83
N ALA A 31 -2.75 0.54 2.18
CA ALA A 31 -3.75 -0.16 1.39
C ALA A 31 -3.13 -0.97 0.24
N ALA A 32 -2.09 -0.43 -0.42
CA ALA A 32 -1.34 -1.14 -1.44
C ALA A 32 -0.57 -2.35 -0.87
N ALA A 33 0.03 -2.21 0.31
CA ALA A 33 0.70 -3.32 0.99
C ALA A 33 -0.27 -4.45 1.36
N GLN A 34 -1.46 -4.11 1.89
CA GLN A 34 -2.52 -5.08 2.17
C GLN A 34 -2.96 -5.83 0.90
N CYS A 35 -3.22 -5.10 -0.20
CA CYS A 35 -3.57 -5.71 -1.48
C CYS A 35 -2.49 -6.69 -1.99
N GLU A 36 -1.22 -6.37 -1.75
CA GLU A 36 -0.09 -7.20 -2.16
C GLU A 36 0.05 -8.45 -1.29
N VAL A 37 -0.16 -8.36 0.03
CA VAL A 37 -0.24 -9.52 0.92
C VAL A 37 -1.36 -10.46 0.50
N ASP A 38 -2.56 -9.92 0.27
CA ASP A 38 -3.70 -10.68 -0.23
C ASP A 38 -3.39 -11.42 -1.52
N ARG A 39 -2.68 -10.74 -2.44
CA ARG A 39 -2.24 -11.34 -3.68
C ARG A 39 -1.27 -12.49 -3.42
N GLN A 40 -0.26 -12.30 -2.58
CA GLN A 40 0.71 -13.34 -2.24
C GLN A 40 0.06 -14.56 -1.58
N ILE A 41 -0.88 -14.36 -0.66
CA ILE A 41 -1.66 -15.43 -0.03
C ILE A 41 -2.49 -16.18 -1.09
N CYS A 42 -3.17 -15.45 -1.98
CA CYS A 42 -3.95 -16.05 -3.05
C CYS A 42 -3.08 -16.88 -4.01
N ASP A 43 -1.90 -16.38 -4.37
CA ASP A 43 -0.98 -17.02 -5.29
C ASP A 43 -0.37 -18.28 -4.67
N ALA A 44 0.10 -18.20 -3.42
CA ALA A 44 0.69 -19.33 -2.68
C ALA A 44 -0.30 -20.50 -2.52
N ASN A 45 -1.56 -20.19 -2.26
CA ASN A 45 -2.59 -21.22 -2.04
C ASN A 45 -3.28 -21.69 -3.33
N ARG A 46 -2.80 -21.24 -4.50
CA ARG A 46 -3.49 -21.45 -5.78
C ARG A 46 -4.96 -21.01 -5.72
N GLY A 47 -5.32 -20.11 -4.81
CA GLY A 47 -6.71 -19.70 -4.54
C GLY A 47 -7.38 -19.10 -5.77
N ALA A 48 -6.58 -18.55 -6.68
CA ALA A 48 -7.05 -18.09 -7.98
C ALA A 48 -7.56 -19.22 -8.88
N LEU A 49 -7.03 -20.46 -8.82
CA LEU A 49 -7.45 -21.59 -9.68
C LEU A 49 -8.89 -22.03 -9.41
N TYR A 50 -9.33 -21.93 -8.15
CA TYR A 50 -10.66 -22.35 -7.71
C TYR A 50 -11.61 -21.17 -7.48
N CYS A 51 -11.13 -19.93 -7.67
CA CYS A 51 -11.96 -18.74 -7.56
C CYS A 51 -13.14 -18.84 -8.54
N PRO A 52 -14.39 -18.53 -8.14
CA PRO A 52 -15.55 -18.59 -9.05
C PRO A 52 -15.45 -17.59 -10.20
N SER A 53 -14.69 -16.49 -10.03
CA SER A 53 -14.43 -15.52 -11.10
C SER A 53 -13.46 -16.06 -12.15
N ARG A 54 -13.93 -16.22 -13.39
CA ARG A 54 -13.10 -16.59 -14.55
C ARG A 54 -11.99 -15.57 -14.83
N LYS A 55 -12.20 -14.29 -14.51
CA LYS A 55 -11.20 -13.23 -14.69
C LYS A 55 -10.03 -13.40 -13.72
N CYS A 56 -10.31 -13.71 -12.45
CA CYS A 56 -9.29 -13.99 -11.44
C CYS A 56 -8.51 -15.28 -11.77
N ARG A 57 -9.20 -16.35 -12.20
CA ARG A 57 -8.56 -17.60 -12.69
C ARG A 57 -7.55 -17.32 -13.81
N ARG A 58 -7.97 -16.57 -14.83
CA ARG A 58 -7.12 -16.24 -16.00
C ARG A 58 -5.92 -15.37 -15.61
N ALA A 59 -6.14 -14.36 -14.76
CA ALA A 59 -5.08 -13.46 -14.32
C ALA A 59 -4.14 -14.10 -13.27
N ARG A 60 -4.47 -15.31 -12.78
CA ARG A 60 -3.78 -16.00 -11.68
C ARG A 60 -3.55 -15.12 -10.46
N ARG A 61 -4.47 -14.18 -10.20
CA ARG A 61 -4.44 -13.27 -9.05
C ARG A 61 -5.86 -12.80 -8.74
N CYS A 62 -6.13 -12.39 -7.51
CA CYS A 62 -7.41 -11.74 -7.20
C CYS A 62 -7.46 -10.37 -7.89
N LEU A 63 -8.60 -10.06 -8.52
CA LEU A 63 -8.81 -8.77 -9.19
C LEU A 63 -9.73 -7.83 -8.39
N TRP A 64 -10.11 -8.20 -7.16
CA TRP A 64 -10.80 -7.34 -6.18
C TRP A 64 -11.96 -6.50 -6.74
N ARG A 65 -12.73 -7.05 -7.69
CA ARG A 65 -13.86 -6.36 -8.36
C ARG A 65 -15.23 -6.86 -7.95
N ALA A 66 -15.32 -7.84 -7.05
CA ALA A 66 -16.59 -8.39 -6.59
C ALA A 66 -16.51 -8.91 -5.14
N PRO A 67 -17.57 -8.77 -4.32
CA PRO A 67 -17.62 -9.23 -2.93
C PRO A 67 -17.48 -10.75 -2.77
N ILE A 68 -17.62 -11.49 -3.87
CA ILE A 68 -17.52 -12.96 -3.93
C ILE A 68 -16.05 -13.42 -3.96
N CYS A 69 -15.10 -12.50 -4.16
CA CYS A 69 -13.69 -12.79 -4.37
C CYS A 69 -12.87 -12.80 -3.06
N ALA A 70 -13.37 -13.41 -1.99
CA ALA A 70 -12.63 -13.54 -0.73
C ALA A 70 -12.07 -14.97 -0.51
N PRO A 71 -10.98 -15.38 -1.19
CA PRO A 71 -10.17 -16.53 -0.79
C PRO A 71 -9.73 -16.47 0.68
N LEU A 72 -9.62 -15.27 1.25
CA LEU A 72 -9.28 -15.04 2.66
C LEU A 72 -10.20 -15.79 3.64
N LEU A 73 -11.48 -16.01 3.28
CA LEU A 73 -12.42 -16.76 4.13
C LEU A 73 -12.06 -18.26 4.26
N LEU A 74 -11.36 -18.84 3.28
CA LEU A 74 -10.97 -20.25 3.29
C LEU A 74 -9.64 -20.51 4.00
N PHE A 75 -8.75 -19.51 4.06
CA PHE A 75 -7.38 -19.69 4.55
C PHE A 75 -7.11 -19.09 5.94
N GLN A 76 -8.13 -18.50 6.58
CA GLN A 76 -8.13 -17.98 7.97
C GLN A 76 -6.76 -17.53 8.48
N VAL A 77 -6.14 -16.58 7.78
CA VAL A 77 -4.94 -15.91 8.32
C VAL A 77 -5.40 -15.12 9.54
N SER A 78 -4.73 -15.31 10.68
CA SER A 78 -5.08 -14.56 11.88
C SER A 78 -4.84 -13.07 11.64
N PRO A 79 -5.67 -12.17 12.21
CA PRO A 79 -5.49 -10.73 12.03
C PRO A 79 -4.10 -10.23 12.44
N ALA A 80 -3.49 -10.87 13.44
CA ALA A 80 -2.12 -10.55 13.87
C ALA A 80 -1.09 -10.89 12.79
N ARG A 81 -1.24 -12.05 12.13
CA ARG A 81 -0.31 -12.49 11.07
C ARG A 81 -0.50 -11.67 9.80
N ASP A 82 -1.73 -11.32 9.47
CA ASP A 82 -2.04 -10.45 8.32
C ASP A 82 -1.40 -9.06 8.47
N ARG A 83 -1.52 -8.48 9.67
CA ARG A 83 -0.86 -7.23 10.01
C ARG A 83 0.66 -7.33 9.91
N GLU A 84 1.26 -8.38 10.46
CA GLU A 84 2.72 -8.60 10.39
C GLU A 84 3.22 -8.68 8.94
N LEU A 85 2.54 -9.44 8.09
CA LEU A 85 2.87 -9.56 6.67
C LEU A 85 2.70 -8.22 5.94
N THR A 86 1.66 -7.46 6.27
CA THR A 86 1.41 -6.13 5.72
C THR A 86 2.53 -5.16 6.10
N GLU A 87 2.98 -5.19 7.35
CA GLU A 87 4.10 -4.36 7.84
C GLU A 87 5.42 -4.70 7.12
N GLN A 88 5.67 -6.00 6.85
CA GLN A 88 6.85 -6.43 6.08
C GLN A 88 6.80 -5.91 4.64
N VAL A 89 5.68 -6.08 3.94
CA VAL A 89 5.51 -5.59 2.56
C VAL A 89 5.60 -4.07 2.51
N TYR A 90 4.93 -3.37 3.44
CA TYR A 90 4.99 -1.91 3.55
C TYR A 90 6.43 -1.43 3.76
N THR A 91 7.16 -2.05 4.69
CA THR A 91 8.56 -1.71 4.95
C THR A 91 9.41 -1.90 3.69
N GLN A 92 9.24 -3.01 2.99
CA GLN A 92 9.94 -3.28 1.74
C GLN A 92 9.64 -2.23 0.66
N MET A 93 8.38 -1.82 0.51
CA MET A 93 7.98 -0.75 -0.42
C MET A 93 8.68 0.58 -0.10
N GLN A 94 8.75 0.94 1.19
CA GLN A 94 9.44 2.16 1.63
C GLN A 94 10.95 2.08 1.37
N LEU A 95 11.57 0.92 1.62
CA LEU A 95 12.99 0.69 1.31
C LEU A 95 13.27 0.82 -0.19
N THR A 96 12.42 0.22 -1.05
CA THR A 96 12.55 0.33 -2.51
C THR A 96 12.40 1.77 -3.00
N ARG A 97 11.48 2.56 -2.44
CA ARG A 97 11.36 3.98 -2.78
C ARG A 97 12.58 4.79 -2.35
N ARG A 98 13.08 4.56 -1.13
CA ARG A 98 14.31 5.22 -0.65
C ARG A 98 15.48 4.90 -1.56
N ALA A 99 15.65 3.63 -1.93
CA ALA A 99 16.67 3.19 -2.88
C ALA A 99 16.50 3.82 -4.28
N ALA A 100 15.28 4.01 -4.77
CA ALA A 100 15.03 4.66 -6.05
C ALA A 100 15.37 6.16 -6.03
N VAL A 101 15.23 6.82 -4.87
CA VAL A 101 15.63 8.22 -4.68
C VAL A 101 17.16 8.33 -4.57
N THR A 102 17.81 7.47 -3.80
CA THR A 102 19.28 7.50 -3.64
C THR A 102 20.03 7.01 -4.88
N GLY A 103 19.50 6.00 -5.58
CA GLY A 103 20.09 5.45 -6.81
C GLY A 103 20.05 6.40 -8.01
N ARG A 104 19.20 7.43 -7.99
CA ARG A 104 19.20 8.51 -9.00
C ARG A 104 20.24 9.61 -8.74
N GLY A 105 20.88 9.62 -7.57
CA GLY A 105 21.92 10.61 -7.21
C GLY A 105 23.36 10.13 -7.42
N GLY A 106 23.58 8.90 -7.87
CA GLY A 106 24.91 8.30 -8.06
C GLY A 106 25.38 8.16 -9.51
N ALA A 107 24.62 8.72 -10.47
CA ALA A 107 25.02 8.83 -11.87
C ALA A 107 25.26 10.31 -12.18
N SER A 108 26.39 10.84 -11.73
CA SER A 108 26.97 12.11 -12.17
C SER A 108 28.47 11.97 -12.16
#